data_AF-A0A7C0Z9S3-F1
#
_entry.id   AF-A0A7C0Z9S3-F1
#
_cell.length_a   1.000
_cell.length_b   1.000
_cell.length_c   1.000
_cell.angle_alpha   90.00
_cell.angle_beta   90.00
_cell.angle_gamma   90.00
#
_symmetry.space_group_name_H-M   'P 1'
#
loop_
_entity.id
_entity.type
_entity.pdbx_description
1 polymer ?
#
loop_
_entity_poly.entity_id
_entity_poly.type
_entity_poly.pdbx_seq_one_letter_code
_entity_poly.pdbx_strand_id
1 'polypeptide(L)'
;MLGCTRGGAVDRIIGRTISFFSPRIQETTTVKPGVSPVQVAAQVQTADAGVIPDTILDTVSIDTVKDIMSALNWEKINYSTHGRQDPFKPLISKETIGQGLHPDQGELVGVIWGGQRGYLALVKEKGGSAFVLQEGDRVVNGYVEKIDRKSITFRMKQFGVTSKIVLHLKEGKEEGGK
;
A
#
# COMPACT_ATOMS: atom_id res chain seq x y z
N MET A 1 -28.86 43.61 28.79
CA MET A 1 -27.57 42.97 29.15
C MET A 1 -26.78 42.71 27.87
N LEU A 2 -25.46 42.81 27.99
CA LEU A 2 -24.45 42.99 26.96
C LEU A 2 -24.49 41.97 25.81
N GLY A 3 -24.36 42.48 24.58
CA GLY A 3 -23.82 41.74 23.44
C GLY A 3 -22.29 41.77 23.44
N CYS A 4 -21.69 40.70 22.92
CA CYS A 4 -20.27 40.64 22.59
C CYS A 4 -20.05 40.83 21.09
N THR A 5 -18.97 41.52 20.79
CA THR A 5 -18.63 42.19 19.53
C THR A 5 -17.57 41.45 18.71
N ARG A 6 -17.70 41.58 17.38
CA ARG A 6 -16.65 41.79 16.34
C ARG A 6 -15.39 40.90 16.25
N GLY A 7 -15.15 40.46 15.00
CA GLY A 7 -13.83 40.36 14.35
C GLY A 7 -13.51 38.95 13.85
N GLY A 8 -13.16 38.69 12.58
CA GLY A 8 -12.84 39.56 11.47
C GLY A 8 -12.81 38.79 10.15
N ALA A 9 -12.78 39.54 9.06
CA ALA A 9 -12.71 39.04 7.69
C ALA A 9 -11.29 38.64 7.32
N VAL A 10 -11.07 37.41 6.85
CA VAL A 10 -10.25 37.03 5.68
C VAL A 10 -10.24 35.51 5.55
N ASP A 11 -10.71 35.00 4.42
CA ASP A 11 -10.15 33.85 3.68
C ASP A 11 -10.93 33.76 2.36
N ARG A 12 -10.55 34.54 1.33
CA ARG A 12 -9.57 34.18 0.28
C ARG A 12 -9.74 32.75 -0.27
N ILE A 13 -10.62 32.67 -1.27
CA ILE A 13 -10.45 31.95 -2.54
C ILE A 13 -9.82 30.55 -2.40
N ILE A 14 -10.66 29.57 -2.08
CA ILE A 14 -10.32 28.15 -2.22
C ILE A 14 -10.64 27.71 -3.65
N GLY A 15 -9.59 27.32 -4.38
CA GLY A 15 -9.63 26.22 -5.34
C GLY A 15 -10.29 26.47 -6.69
N ARG A 16 -9.52 27.00 -7.65
CA ARG A 16 -9.77 26.81 -9.09
C ARG A 16 -9.51 25.33 -9.41
N THR A 17 -10.58 24.53 -9.51
CA THR A 17 -10.53 23.12 -9.89
C THR A 17 -10.09 22.98 -11.34
N ILE A 18 -8.94 22.34 -11.58
CA ILE A 18 -8.55 21.83 -12.90
C ILE A 18 -9.30 20.51 -13.16
N SER A 19 -10.41 20.61 -13.89
CA SER A 19 -11.19 19.46 -14.35
C SER A 19 -10.69 18.95 -15.70
N PHE A 20 -9.44 18.49 -15.81
CA PHE A 20 -8.95 17.91 -17.07
C PHE A 20 -7.82 16.91 -16.84
N PHE A 21 -8.16 15.67 -16.48
CA PHE A 21 -7.59 14.43 -17.04
C PHE A 21 -8.19 13.22 -16.31
N SER A 22 -9.20 12.59 -16.89
CA SER A 22 -9.60 11.23 -16.53
C SER A 22 -9.07 10.32 -17.63
N PRO A 23 -8.09 9.44 -17.38
CA PRO A 23 -7.70 8.45 -18.37
C PRO A 23 -8.89 7.51 -18.60
N ARG A 24 -9.40 7.53 -19.83
CA ARG A 24 -10.42 6.62 -20.31
C ARG A 24 -9.76 5.26 -20.52
N ILE A 25 -9.87 4.37 -19.53
CA ILE A 25 -9.58 2.95 -19.72
C ILE A 25 -10.62 2.43 -20.71
N GLN A 26 -10.15 2.05 -21.90
CA GLN A 26 -10.96 1.32 -22.88
C GLN A 26 -10.89 -0.16 -22.48
N GLU A 27 -11.90 -0.64 -21.76
CA GLU A 27 -12.14 -2.07 -21.64
C GLU A 27 -12.84 -2.55 -22.90
N THR A 28 -12.06 -3.02 -23.87
CA THR A 28 -12.56 -3.86 -24.95
C THR A 28 -12.47 -5.32 -24.49
N THR A 29 -13.58 -5.90 -24.07
CA THR A 29 -13.90 -7.33 -24.28
C THR A 29 -15.36 -7.58 -23.97
N THR A 30 -16.19 -7.45 -25.00
CA THR A 30 -17.50 -8.09 -25.04
C THR A 30 -17.28 -9.60 -25.15
N VAL A 31 -17.32 -10.34 -24.04
CA VAL A 31 -17.48 -11.80 -24.06
C VAL A 31 -18.64 -12.16 -23.14
N LYS A 32 -19.75 -12.52 -23.78
CA LYS A 32 -20.92 -13.14 -23.15
C LYS A 32 -20.50 -14.47 -22.52
N PRO A 33 -20.84 -14.76 -21.25
CA PRO A 33 -20.93 -16.15 -20.82
C PRO A 33 -22.34 -16.66 -21.17
N GLY A 34 -22.49 -17.12 -22.40
CA GLY A 34 -23.50 -18.11 -22.74
C GLY A 34 -22.89 -19.47 -22.48
N VAL A 35 -23.21 -20.09 -21.34
CA VAL A 35 -22.89 -21.51 -21.11
C VAL A 35 -24.20 -22.23 -20.82
N SER A 36 -24.61 -22.97 -21.84
CA SER A 36 -25.73 -23.91 -21.86
C SER A 36 -25.58 -24.98 -20.77
N PRO A 37 -26.66 -25.41 -20.11
CA PRO A 37 -26.60 -26.64 -19.31
C PRO A 37 -26.36 -27.83 -20.23
N VAL A 38 -25.30 -28.59 -19.92
CA VAL A 38 -25.05 -29.93 -20.46
C VAL A 38 -26.20 -30.82 -20.00
N GLN A 39 -27.05 -31.22 -20.95
CA GLN A 39 -28.04 -32.26 -20.76
C GLN A 39 -27.31 -33.61 -20.82
N VAL A 40 -27.07 -34.22 -19.66
CA VAL A 40 -26.66 -35.63 -19.61
C VAL A 40 -27.94 -36.45 -19.79
N ALA A 41 -28.16 -36.89 -21.03
CA ALA A 41 -29.13 -37.92 -21.37
C ALA A 41 -28.66 -39.24 -20.75
N ALA A 42 -29.22 -39.60 -19.60
CA ALA A 42 -29.18 -40.98 -19.11
C ALA A 42 -30.35 -41.73 -19.76
N GLN A 43 -30.01 -42.66 -20.65
CA GLN A 43 -30.96 -43.49 -21.35
C GLN A 43 -31.65 -44.45 -20.39
N VAL A 44 -32.98 -44.45 -20.42
CA VAL A 44 -33.83 -45.46 -19.80
C VAL A 44 -33.69 -46.76 -20.60
N GLN A 45 -33.13 -47.80 -19.97
CA GLN A 45 -33.27 -49.17 -20.44
C GLN A 45 -34.37 -49.83 -19.60
N THR A 46 -35.49 -50.12 -20.26
CA THR A 46 -36.49 -51.09 -19.83
C THR A 46 -35.90 -52.50 -19.92
N ALA A 47 -35.98 -53.27 -18.84
CA ALA A 47 -36.44 -54.67 -18.86
C ALA A 47 -36.48 -55.28 -17.45
N ASP A 48 -37.51 -56.08 -17.27
CA ASP A 48 -37.67 -57.22 -16.35
C ASP A 48 -38.16 -56.98 -14.92
N ALA A 49 -39.43 -57.36 -14.78
CA ALA A 49 -40.15 -57.57 -13.55
C ALA A 49 -39.52 -58.68 -12.70
N GLY A 50 -39.24 -58.35 -11.45
CA GLY A 50 -38.92 -59.29 -10.38
C GLY A 50 -39.40 -58.69 -9.06
N VAL A 51 -40.60 -59.11 -8.65
CA VAL A 51 -41.30 -58.68 -7.43
C VAL A 51 -40.49 -59.05 -6.18
N ILE A 52 -40.15 -58.07 -5.35
CA ILE A 52 -39.82 -58.26 -3.93
C ILE A 52 -40.72 -57.28 -3.16
N PRO A 53 -41.51 -57.75 -2.17
CA PRO A 53 -42.64 -57.00 -1.64
C PRO A 53 -42.25 -55.74 -0.86
N ASP A 54 -43.02 -54.69 -1.15
CA ASP A 54 -43.08 -53.39 -0.49
C ASP A 54 -43.53 -53.52 0.98
N THR A 55 -42.68 -53.97 1.88
CA THR A 55 -42.93 -53.86 3.32
C THR A 55 -41.62 -53.77 4.09
N ILE A 56 -41.11 -52.55 4.24
CA ILE A 56 -40.71 -51.88 5.49
C ILE A 56 -40.38 -50.44 5.04
N LEU A 57 -41.43 -49.62 4.96
CA LEU A 57 -41.26 -48.18 5.05
C LEU A 57 -41.03 -47.87 6.53
N ASP A 58 -39.83 -48.17 7.03
CA ASP A 58 -39.34 -47.47 8.22
C ASP A 58 -38.89 -46.10 7.74
N THR A 59 -39.82 -45.17 7.88
CA THR A 59 -39.65 -43.75 7.78
C THR A 59 -38.59 -43.29 8.78
N VAL A 60 -37.31 -43.39 8.43
CA VAL A 60 -36.32 -42.47 8.99
C VAL A 60 -36.23 -41.33 7.98
N SER A 61 -37.09 -40.33 8.19
CA SER A 61 -36.90 -39.00 7.63
C SER A 61 -35.52 -38.53 8.10
N ILE A 62 -34.51 -38.76 7.27
CA ILE A 62 -33.16 -38.31 7.56
C ILE A 62 -33.18 -36.80 7.29
N ASP A 63 -33.60 -36.03 8.30
CA ASP A 63 -33.22 -34.64 8.47
C ASP A 63 -31.69 -34.63 8.66
N THR A 64 -31.02 -34.67 7.51
CA THR A 64 -29.85 -35.50 7.23
C THR A 64 -28.58 -35.03 7.92
N VAL A 65 -28.60 -33.83 8.47
CA VAL A 65 -27.40 -33.20 9.00
C VAL A 65 -27.38 -33.31 10.52
N LYS A 66 -28.53 -33.21 11.19
CA LYS A 66 -28.58 -33.15 12.66
C LYS A 66 -28.35 -34.52 13.30
N ASP A 67 -28.98 -35.57 12.76
CA ASP A 67 -28.84 -36.93 13.26
C ASP A 67 -27.44 -37.50 12.99
N ILE A 68 -26.86 -37.20 11.81
CA ILE A 68 -25.49 -37.57 11.47
C ILE A 68 -24.48 -36.84 12.39
N MET A 69 -24.70 -35.55 12.67
CA MET A 69 -23.86 -34.79 13.60
C MET A 69 -23.88 -35.36 15.03
N SER A 70 -25.05 -35.78 15.51
CA SER A 70 -25.17 -36.41 16.84
C SER A 70 -24.54 -37.80 16.89
N ALA A 71 -24.66 -38.59 15.82
CA ALA A 71 -24.08 -39.93 15.77
C ALA A 71 -22.55 -39.91 15.67
N LEU A 72 -21.99 -38.91 14.97
CA LEU A 72 -20.54 -38.76 14.78
C LEU A 72 -19.83 -38.08 15.96
N ASN A 73 -20.56 -37.62 16.98
CA ASN A 73 -20.02 -36.84 18.11
C ASN A 73 -19.04 -35.75 17.64
N TRP A 74 -19.33 -35.13 16.48
CA TRP A 74 -18.40 -34.19 15.88
C TRP A 74 -18.38 -32.91 16.72
N GLU A 75 -17.22 -32.54 17.25
CA GLU A 75 -17.09 -31.27 17.94
C GLU A 75 -16.99 -30.16 16.90
N LYS A 76 -17.95 -29.24 16.91
CA LYS A 76 -17.91 -28.07 16.03
C LYS A 76 -16.82 -27.11 16.51
N ILE A 77 -15.63 -27.23 15.93
CA ILE A 77 -14.52 -26.29 16.17
C ILE A 77 -14.81 -25.00 15.40
N ASN A 78 -15.03 -23.91 16.14
CA ASN A 78 -15.17 -22.58 15.55
C ASN A 78 -13.81 -21.87 15.59
N TYR A 79 -13.24 -21.59 14.43
CA TYR A 79 -12.03 -20.78 14.33
C TYR A 79 -12.40 -19.29 14.38
N SER A 80 -11.96 -18.60 15.43
CA SER A 80 -12.09 -17.14 15.50
C SER A 80 -10.97 -16.49 14.69
N THR A 81 -11.34 -15.76 13.64
CA THR A 81 -10.42 -14.91 12.86
C THR A 81 -10.34 -13.49 13.43
N HIS A 82 -11.14 -13.19 14.47
CA HIS A 82 -11.25 -11.84 15.01
C HIS A 82 -9.97 -11.43 15.74
N GLY A 83 -9.43 -10.27 15.39
CA GLY A 83 -8.24 -9.68 16.04
C GLY A 83 -6.89 -10.30 15.65
N ARG A 84 -6.86 -11.32 14.78
CA ARG A 84 -5.59 -11.85 14.26
C ARG A 84 -5.15 -11.04 13.05
N GLN A 85 -3.92 -10.52 13.07
CA GLN A 85 -3.32 -9.91 11.90
C GLN A 85 -3.22 -10.95 10.78
N ASP A 86 -3.71 -10.59 9.59
CA ASP A 86 -3.66 -11.44 8.41
C ASP A 86 -2.20 -11.87 8.14
N PRO A 87 -1.89 -13.18 8.08
CA PRO A 87 -0.54 -13.68 7.85
C PRO A 87 0.03 -13.28 6.48
N PHE A 88 -0.81 -12.85 5.54
CA PHE A 88 -0.40 -12.36 4.23
C PHE A 88 -0.31 -10.83 4.16
N LYS A 89 -0.69 -10.14 5.24
CA LYS A 89 -0.52 -8.69 5.30
C LYS A 89 0.99 -8.40 5.40
N PRO A 90 1.56 -7.65 4.44
CA PRO A 90 2.97 -7.31 4.50
C PRO A 90 3.25 -6.51 5.77
N LEU A 91 4.32 -6.88 6.49
CA LEU A 91 4.77 -6.15 7.68
C LEU A 91 5.28 -4.74 7.34
N ILE A 92 5.66 -4.51 6.08
CA ILE A 92 6.20 -3.26 5.57
C ILE A 92 5.19 -2.74 4.55
N SER A 93 4.47 -1.67 4.89
CA SER A 93 3.64 -0.95 3.92
C SER A 93 4.54 -0.14 2.98
N LYS A 94 4.08 0.12 1.75
CA LYS A 94 4.79 0.98 0.79
C LYS A 94 5.06 2.40 1.33
N GLU A 95 4.23 2.86 2.27
CA GLU A 95 4.40 4.13 2.99
C GLU A 95 5.61 4.10 3.93
N THR A 96 5.94 2.94 4.50
CA THR A 96 7.17 2.73 5.29
C THR A 96 8.40 2.68 4.40
N ILE A 97 8.24 2.36 3.11
CA ILE A 97 9.32 2.43 2.10
C ILE A 97 9.54 3.90 1.74
N GLY A 98 10.18 4.61 2.68
CA GLY A 98 11.00 5.79 2.45
C GLY A 98 10.45 6.80 1.45
N GLN A 99 9.35 7.48 1.78
CA GLN A 99 9.03 8.72 1.10
C GLN A 99 10.04 9.79 1.52
N GLY A 100 11.10 9.97 0.73
CA GLY A 100 12.17 10.91 1.02
C GLY A 100 13.43 10.63 0.21
N LEU A 101 14.43 11.49 0.34
CA LEU A 101 15.74 11.32 -0.28
C LEU A 101 16.46 10.08 0.30
N HIS A 102 17.02 9.22 -0.56
CA HIS A 102 18.03 8.24 -0.16
C HIS A 102 19.43 8.88 -0.22
N PRO A 103 20.13 9.08 0.92
CA PRO A 103 21.43 9.75 0.91
C PRO A 103 22.51 9.03 0.09
N ASP A 104 22.43 7.70 -0.02
CA ASP A 104 23.34 6.85 -0.81
C ASP A 104 23.26 7.11 -2.32
N GLN A 105 22.09 7.54 -2.80
CA GLN A 105 21.82 7.83 -4.20
C GLN A 105 21.81 9.33 -4.50
N GLY A 106 22.08 10.16 -3.47
CA GLY A 106 22.10 11.61 -3.55
C GLY A 106 23.45 12.14 -4.02
N GLU A 107 23.38 13.25 -4.76
CA GLU A 107 24.51 14.07 -5.14
C GLU A 107 24.27 15.49 -4.66
N LEU A 108 25.22 16.06 -3.92
CA LEU A 108 25.13 17.45 -3.48
C LEU A 108 25.39 18.38 -4.67
N VAL A 109 24.34 19.09 -5.09
CA VAL A 109 24.39 20.03 -6.22
C VAL A 109 24.85 21.41 -5.76
N GLY A 110 24.48 21.81 -4.55
CA GLY A 110 24.80 23.14 -4.04
C GLY A 110 24.38 23.34 -2.60
N VAL A 111 24.91 24.40 -1.99
CA VAL A 111 24.52 24.86 -0.66
C VAL A 111 24.16 26.34 -0.77
N ILE A 112 22.95 26.69 -0.37
CA ILE A 112 22.46 28.07 -0.28
C ILE A 112 22.59 28.51 1.16
N TRP A 113 22.96 29.77 1.39
CA TRP A 113 22.98 30.37 2.71
C TRP A 113 21.92 31.47 2.80
N GLY A 114 21.03 31.35 3.79
CA GLY A 114 20.03 32.36 4.11
C GLY A 114 20.26 32.87 5.52
N GLY A 115 20.70 34.12 5.69
CA GLY A 115 21.23 34.67 6.95
C GLY A 115 20.55 34.20 8.24
N GLN A 116 19.21 34.35 8.35
CA GLN A 116 18.46 33.92 9.54
C GLN A 116 18.06 32.43 9.55
N ARG A 117 18.04 31.75 8.39
CA ARG A 117 17.58 30.36 8.24
C ARG A 117 18.72 29.34 8.19
N GLY A 118 19.98 29.80 8.19
CA GLY A 118 21.15 28.94 8.14
C GLY A 118 21.46 28.45 6.72
N TYR A 119 22.11 27.30 6.63
CA TYR A 119 22.45 26.65 5.37
C TYR A 119 21.33 25.72 4.89
N LEU A 120 21.07 25.75 3.59
CA LEU A 120 20.15 24.85 2.89
C LEU A 120 20.93 24.08 1.84
N ALA A 121 20.78 22.76 1.80
CA ALA A 121 21.43 21.90 0.83
C ALA A 121 20.48 21.55 -0.32
N LEU A 122 20.98 21.63 -1.55
CA LEU A 122 20.32 21.13 -2.75
C LEU A 122 20.90 19.77 -3.09
N VAL A 123 20.10 18.71 -2.95
CA VAL A 123 20.54 17.34 -3.24
C VAL A 123 19.70 16.76 -4.37
N LYS A 124 20.38 16.22 -5.38
CA LYS A 124 19.74 15.53 -6.51
C LYS A 124 19.95 14.04 -6.36
N GLU A 125 18.87 13.29 -6.37
CA GLU A 125 18.91 11.83 -6.40
C GLU A 125 19.17 11.35 -7.84
N LYS A 126 19.86 10.21 -8.00
CA LYS A 126 20.06 9.57 -9.32
C LYS A 126 18.75 9.27 -10.04
N GLY A 127 17.64 9.10 -9.31
CA GLY A 127 16.29 8.93 -9.86
C GLY A 127 15.68 10.19 -10.50
N GLY A 128 16.39 11.33 -10.47
CA GLY A 128 15.96 12.59 -11.09
C GLY A 128 15.22 13.55 -10.16
N SER A 129 14.82 13.09 -8.96
CA SER A 129 14.23 13.92 -7.92
C SER A 129 15.26 14.86 -7.30
N ALA A 130 14.87 16.10 -7.02
CA ALA A 130 15.70 17.07 -6.32
C ALA A 130 15.01 17.51 -5.02
N PHE A 131 15.79 17.62 -3.95
CA PHE A 131 15.34 17.95 -2.61
C PHE A 131 16.10 19.16 -2.09
N VAL A 132 15.39 20.04 -1.37
CA VAL A 132 15.97 21.12 -0.59
C VAL A 132 15.89 20.71 0.87
N LEU A 133 17.03 20.65 1.54
CA LEU A 133 17.14 20.13 2.90
C LEU A 133 17.72 21.15 3.87
N GLN A 134 17.22 21.13 5.09
CA GLN A 134 17.71 21.85 6.25
C GLN A 134 18.24 20.88 7.32
N GLU A 135 19.07 21.36 8.24
CA GLU A 135 19.47 20.61 9.42
C GLU A 135 18.25 20.13 10.23
N GLY A 136 18.23 18.84 10.58
CA GLY A 136 17.10 18.19 11.25
C GLY A 136 16.04 17.58 10.34
N ASP A 137 16.08 17.83 9.02
CA ASP A 137 15.12 17.24 8.09
C ASP A 137 15.22 15.72 8.04
N ARG A 138 14.07 15.06 7.93
CA ARG A 138 13.98 13.60 7.83
C ARG A 138 14.29 13.14 6.40
N VAL A 139 15.09 12.11 6.31
CA VAL A 139 15.41 11.41 5.06
C VAL A 139 15.19 9.91 5.27
N VAL A 140 15.34 9.11 4.20
CA VAL A 140 15.15 7.67 4.34
C VAL A 140 16.18 7.12 5.32
N ASN A 141 15.70 6.35 6.30
CA ASN A 141 16.51 5.75 7.36
C ASN A 141 17.27 6.75 8.24
N GLY A 142 16.88 8.03 8.33
CA GLY A 142 17.53 8.96 9.26
C GLY A 142 17.21 10.43 9.04
N TYR A 143 18.18 11.31 9.30
CA TYR A 143 18.00 12.75 9.22
C TYR A 143 19.29 13.50 8.86
N VAL A 144 19.16 14.77 8.50
CA VAL A 144 20.28 15.68 8.25
C VAL A 144 20.89 16.12 9.57
N GLU A 145 22.14 15.73 9.81
CA GLU A 145 22.86 16.07 11.04
C GLU A 145 23.42 17.49 10.98
N LYS A 146 24.06 17.87 9.86
CA LYS A 146 24.73 19.16 9.70
C LYS A 146 24.91 19.54 8.23
N ILE A 147 24.85 20.83 7.93
CA ILE A 147 25.15 21.38 6.60
C ILE A 147 26.30 22.38 6.71
N ASP A 148 27.40 22.09 6.02
CA ASP A 148 28.55 22.98 5.86
C ASP A 148 28.54 23.61 4.46
N ARG A 149 29.47 24.55 4.20
CA ARG A 149 29.53 25.31 2.93
C ARG A 149 29.73 24.44 1.68
N LYS A 150 30.38 23.28 1.81
CA LYS A 150 30.73 22.37 0.70
C LYS A 150 30.30 20.93 0.96
N SER A 151 29.60 20.65 2.05
CA SER A 151 29.21 19.29 2.41
C SER A 151 27.93 19.24 3.22
N ILE A 152 27.19 18.16 3.06
CA ILE A 152 26.05 17.81 3.91
C ILE A 152 26.34 16.47 4.59
N THR A 153 25.99 16.40 5.87
CA THR A 153 26.18 15.24 6.71
C THR A 153 24.84 14.66 7.13
N PHE A 154 24.66 13.37 6.89
CA PHE A 154 23.48 12.61 7.29
C PHE A 154 23.84 11.61 8.39
N ARG A 155 22.90 11.42 9.32
CA ARG A 155 22.96 10.35 10.30
C ARG A 155 21.86 9.32 9.99
N MET A 156 22.30 8.15 9.57
CA MET A 156 21.46 7.02 9.16
C MET A 156 21.38 6.00 10.28
N LYS A 157 20.24 5.32 10.39
CA LYS A 157 19.98 4.21 11.29
C LYS A 157 19.32 3.09 10.51
N GLN A 158 20.07 2.03 10.25
CA GLN A 158 19.61 0.88 9.48
C GLN A 158 19.98 -0.40 10.23
N PHE A 159 19.01 -1.31 10.40
CA PHE A 159 19.19 -2.59 11.10
C PHE A 159 19.84 -2.48 12.49
N GLY A 160 19.49 -1.42 13.24
CA GLY A 160 20.06 -1.17 14.57
C GLY A 160 21.47 -0.54 14.57
N VAL A 161 22.12 -0.44 13.41
CA VAL A 161 23.42 0.22 13.26
C VAL A 161 23.21 1.68 12.87
N THR A 162 24.00 2.58 13.47
CA THR A 162 24.03 4.00 13.09
C THR A 162 25.23 4.27 12.21
N SER A 163 25.02 4.79 11.01
CA SER A 163 26.07 5.16 10.05
C SER A 163 26.02 6.65 9.73
N LYS A 164 27.16 7.20 9.33
CA LYS A 164 27.31 8.61 8.96
C LYS A 164 27.69 8.69 7.49
N ILE A 165 26.95 9.50 6.73
CA ILE A 165 27.17 9.68 5.29
C ILE A 165 27.43 11.15 5.04
N VAL A 166 28.50 11.44 4.31
CA VAL A 166 28.89 12.82 3.98
C VAL A 166 28.91 12.93 2.46
N LEU A 167 28.10 13.85 1.92
CA LEU A 167 28.13 14.21 0.52
C LEU A 167 28.91 15.52 0.36
N HIS A 168 29.86 15.52 -0.55
CA HIS A 168 30.65 16.69 -0.91
C HIS A 168 30.15 17.31 -2.21
N LEU A 169 30.25 18.63 -2.29
CA LEU A 169 29.92 19.38 -3.49
C LEU A 169 30.92 19.01 -4.58
N LYS A 170 30.44 18.56 -5.74
CA LYS A 170 31.34 18.33 -6.88
C LYS A 170 31.83 19.68 -7.40
N GLU A 171 33.13 19.92 -7.28
CA GLU A 171 33.77 21.03 -7.97
C GLU A 171 33.72 20.71 -9.46
N GLY A 172 33.10 21.60 -10.24
CA GLY A 172 33.04 21.45 -11.69
C GLY A 172 34.47 21.34 -12.22
N LYS A 173 34.80 20.23 -12.87
CA LYS A 173 35.95 20.18 -13.76
C LYS A 173 35.66 21.20 -14.86
N GLU A 174 36.28 22.37 -14.77
CA GLU A 174 36.46 23.24 -15.92
C GLU A 174 37.30 22.44 -16.93
N GLU A 175 36.63 21.82 -17.90
CA GLU A 175 37.29 21.27 -19.08
C GLU A 175 37.78 22.46 -19.91
N GLY A 176 38.97 22.96 -19.53
CA GLY A 176 39.70 23.99 -20.24
C GLY A 176 40.02 23.53 -21.65
N GLY A 177 39.52 24.30 -22.62
CA GLY A 177 39.81 24.17 -24.03
C GLY A 177 41.31 24.22 -24.34
N LYS A 178 41.66 23.49 -25.38
CA LYS A 178 42.85 23.72 -26.21
C LYS A 178 42.38 24.13 -27.59
#